data_AF-F0FGB6-F1
#
_entry.id   AF-F0FGB6-F1
#
_cell.length_a   1.000
_cell.length_b   1.000
_cell.length_c   1.000
_cell.angle_alpha   90.00
_cell.angle_beta   90.00
_cell.angle_gamma   90.00
#
_symmetry.space_group_name_H-M   'P 1'
#
loop_
_entity.id
_entity.type
_entity.pdbx_description
1 polymer ?
#
loop_
_entity_poly.entity_id
_entity_poly.type
_entity_poly.pdbx_seq_one_letter_code
_entity_poly.pdbx_strand_id
1 'polypeptide(L)'
;MITSIVFITSLVLLFRYFKNSKSRIIIALLYSLFLIWYVQAVLNYGKYTLQPGQSIELRAHPNADQLGYSSELILKKNDDKKIKLTGIEVWSEKNSRIYYYVKEQYISQSIYENGETTDKKLSNNQKNIHLEEDGIVVNYTNKKIFDVTKSKPYNITITNIDDRPAQFEARVVDR
;
A
#
# COMPACT_ATOMS: atom_id res chain seq x y z
N MET A 1 18.22 -7.62 0.22
CA MET A 1 19.36 -8.25 0.93
C MET A 1 20.66 -8.19 0.15
N ILE A 2 20.70 -8.54 -1.15
CA ILE A 2 21.94 -8.53 -1.95
C ILE A 2 22.60 -7.14 -2.01
N THR A 3 21.82 -6.08 -2.19
CA THR A 3 22.31 -4.68 -2.25
C THR A 3 23.02 -4.24 -0.98
N SER A 4 22.52 -4.63 0.20
CA SER A 4 23.12 -4.28 1.49
C SER A 4 24.48 -4.96 1.72
N ILE A 5 24.64 -6.22 1.28
CA ILE A 5 25.88 -6.98 1.41
C ILE A 5 26.97 -6.41 0.49
N VAL A 6 26.60 -6.09 -0.76
CA VAL A 6 27.53 -5.48 -1.73
C VAL A 6 28.03 -4.13 -1.23
N PHE A 7 27.14 -3.33 -0.62
CA PHE A 7 27.49 -2.02 -0.05
C PHE A 7 28.51 -2.11 1.09
N ILE A 8 28.30 -3.01 2.06
CA ILE A 8 29.23 -3.21 3.18
C ILE A 8 30.58 -3.74 2.69
N THR A 9 30.56 -4.71 1.76
CA THR A 9 31.79 -5.33 1.23
C THR A 9 32.63 -4.30 0.46
N SER A 10 31.99 -3.46 -0.35
CA SER A 10 32.60 -2.33 -1.06
C SER A 10 33.29 -1.35 -0.10
N LEU A 11 32.62 -0.99 1.00
CA LEU A 11 33.19 -0.09 2.02
C LEU A 11 34.49 -0.65 2.62
N VAL A 12 34.47 -1.92 3.01
CA VAL A 12 35.64 -2.60 3.61
C VAL A 12 36.80 -2.66 2.62
N LEU A 13 36.53 -2.97 1.35
CA LEU A 13 37.55 -3.01 0.30
C LEU A 13 38.17 -1.62 0.04
N LEU A 14 37.36 -0.56 0.03
CA LEU A 14 37.84 0.81 -0.17
C LEU A 14 38.74 1.29 0.97
N PHE A 15 38.40 0.98 2.23
CA PHE A 15 39.26 1.29 3.38
C PHE A 15 40.58 0.51 3.36
N ARG A 16 40.57 -0.72 2.83
CA ARG A 16 41.76 -1.54 2.67
C ARG A 16 42.66 -1.05 1.54
N TYR A 17 42.08 -0.58 0.44
CA TYR A 17 42.79 -0.09 -0.74
C TYR A 17 43.41 1.31 -0.51
N PHE A 18 42.65 2.25 0.04
CA PHE A 18 43.15 3.60 0.30
C PHE A 18 43.84 3.69 1.66
N LYS A 19 45.17 3.77 1.65
CA LYS A 19 46.00 3.92 2.87
C LYS A 19 46.13 5.37 3.34
N ASN A 20 45.83 6.35 2.47
CA ASN A 20 45.88 7.78 2.77
C ASN A 20 44.77 8.18 3.77
N SER A 21 45.13 8.87 4.85
CA SER A 21 44.19 9.32 5.90
C SER A 21 43.13 10.27 5.35
N LYS A 22 43.48 11.20 4.45
CA LYS A 22 42.51 12.14 3.84
C LYS A 22 41.48 11.40 3.00
N SER A 23 41.91 10.41 2.21
CA SER A 23 41.01 9.59 1.40
C SER A 23 40.05 8.76 2.25
N ARG A 24 40.54 8.19 3.36
CA ARG A 24 39.69 7.44 4.31
C ARG A 24 38.61 8.32 4.94
N ILE A 25 38.94 9.56 5.30
CA ILE A 25 37.96 10.52 5.84
C ILE A 25 36.89 10.86 4.80
N ILE A 26 37.29 11.12 3.54
CA ILE A 26 36.35 11.41 2.45
C ILE A 26 35.42 10.20 2.18
N ILE A 27 35.97 8.99 2.13
CA ILE A 27 35.18 7.75 1.95
C ILE A 27 34.18 7.58 3.10
N ALA A 28 34.61 7.76 4.35
CA ALA A 28 33.73 7.69 5.51
C ALA A 28 32.58 8.70 5.43
N LEU A 29 32.86 9.94 5.04
CA LEU A 29 31.86 10.99 4.87
C LEU A 29 30.83 10.63 3.79
N LEU A 30 31.28 10.21 2.61
CA LEU A 30 30.39 9.83 1.51
C LEU A 30 29.46 8.66 1.88
N TYR A 31 29.99 7.64 2.53
CA TYR A 31 29.19 6.50 2.99
C TYR A 31 28.22 6.88 4.10
N SER A 32 28.61 7.79 5.00
CA SER A 32 27.72 8.31 6.05
C SER A 32 26.55 9.10 5.46
N LEU A 33 26.83 10.00 4.50
CA LEU A 33 25.81 10.73 3.74
C LEU A 33 24.86 9.79 3.01
N PHE A 34 25.39 8.78 2.32
CA PHE A 34 24.57 7.78 1.65
C PHE A 34 23.70 7.00 2.64
N LEU A 35 24.25 6.59 3.79
CA LEU A 35 23.49 5.87 4.81
C LEU A 35 22.33 6.71 5.36
N ILE A 36 22.56 7.98 5.66
CA ILE A 36 21.51 8.91 6.11
C ILE A 36 20.40 9.00 5.06
N TRP A 37 20.77 9.23 3.79
CA TRP A 37 19.81 9.30 2.69
C TRP A 37 19.03 7.99 2.50
N TYR A 38 19.71 6.85 2.56
CA TYR A 38 19.10 5.51 2.45
C TYR A 38 18.10 5.25 3.58
N VAL A 39 18.47 5.55 4.84
CA VAL A 39 17.58 5.41 5.98
C VAL A 39 16.35 6.30 5.82
N GLN A 40 16.53 7.56 5.40
CA GLN A 40 15.42 8.48 5.13
C GLN A 40 14.49 7.92 4.04
N ALA A 41 15.04 7.37 2.96
CA ALA A 41 14.26 6.78 1.87
C ALA A 41 13.45 5.57 2.34
N VAL A 42 14.04 4.68 3.15
CA VAL A 42 13.34 3.52 3.72
C VAL A 42 12.25 3.94 4.70
N LEU A 43 12.50 4.93 5.56
CA LEU A 43 11.52 5.43 6.54
C LEU A 43 10.35 6.18 5.88
N ASN A 44 10.56 6.73 4.68
CA ASN A 44 9.53 7.44 3.91
C ASN A 44 8.89 6.56 2.84
N TYR A 45 9.32 5.31 2.68
CA TYR A 45 8.78 4.41 1.68
C TYR A 45 7.30 4.11 1.95
N GLY A 46 6.46 4.36 0.94
CA GLY A 46 5.02 4.16 1.02
C GLY A 46 4.27 5.23 1.80
N LYS A 47 4.93 6.31 2.28
CA LYS A 47 4.25 7.49 2.86
C LYS A 47 3.88 8.47 1.77
N TYR A 48 2.64 8.92 1.77
CA TYR A 48 2.10 9.85 0.79
C TYR A 48 1.43 11.03 1.48
N THR A 49 1.53 12.19 0.83
CA THR A 49 0.78 13.40 1.17
C THR A 49 0.16 13.93 -0.11
N LEU A 50 -1.16 13.88 -0.22
CA LEU A 50 -1.89 14.33 -1.40
C LEU A 50 -2.63 15.62 -1.10
N GLN A 51 -2.45 16.63 -1.94
CA GLN A 51 -3.30 17.83 -1.94
C GLN A 51 -4.72 17.47 -2.40
N PRO A 52 -5.74 18.29 -2.09
CA PRO A 52 -7.10 18.10 -2.59
C PRO A 52 -7.12 17.85 -4.11
N GLY A 53 -7.83 16.80 -4.55
CA GLY A 53 -7.94 16.41 -5.95
C GLY A 53 -6.74 15.66 -6.54
N GLN A 54 -5.61 15.55 -5.83
CA GLN A 54 -4.47 14.75 -6.31
C GLN A 54 -4.72 13.26 -6.16
N SER A 55 -4.09 12.49 -7.05
CA SER A 55 -4.12 11.03 -7.04
C SER A 55 -2.73 10.43 -7.19
N ILE A 56 -2.58 9.20 -6.74
CA ILE A 56 -1.43 8.33 -7.01
C ILE A 56 -1.91 7.00 -7.55
N GLU A 57 -1.04 6.32 -8.28
CA GLU A 57 -1.26 4.96 -8.74
C GLU A 57 -0.28 4.01 -8.05
N LEU A 58 -0.83 2.93 -7.50
CA LEU A 58 -0.07 1.81 -6.94
C LEU A 58 -0.22 0.63 -7.89
N ARG A 59 0.89 0.18 -8.45
CA ARG A 59 0.92 -0.93 -9.41
C ARG A 59 1.12 -2.25 -8.68
N ALA A 60 0.26 -3.22 -9.00
CA ALA A 60 0.33 -4.59 -8.52
C ALA A 60 0.86 -5.51 -9.63
N HIS A 61 1.73 -6.46 -9.27
CA HIS A 61 2.27 -7.45 -10.18
C HIS A 61 2.02 -8.85 -9.61
N PRO A 62 0.76 -9.33 -9.65
CA PRO A 62 0.40 -10.61 -9.11
C PRO A 62 1.15 -11.72 -9.85
N ASN A 63 1.69 -12.68 -9.08
CA ASN A 63 2.34 -13.86 -9.63
C ASN A 63 1.30 -14.98 -9.83
N ALA A 64 0.46 -14.85 -10.86
CA ALA A 64 -0.68 -15.74 -11.09
C ALA A 64 -0.28 -17.23 -11.33
N ASP A 65 0.98 -17.49 -11.65
CA ASP A 65 1.52 -18.85 -11.83
C ASP A 65 1.81 -19.55 -10.49
N GLN A 66 1.85 -18.80 -9.38
CA GLN A 66 2.08 -19.34 -8.05
C GLN A 66 0.78 -19.85 -7.42
N LEU A 67 0.79 -21.08 -6.92
CA LEU A 67 -0.35 -21.63 -6.18
C LEU A 67 -0.61 -20.78 -4.93
N GLY A 68 -1.85 -20.27 -4.79
CA GLY A 68 -2.25 -19.43 -3.66
C GLY A 68 -1.81 -17.97 -3.76
N TYR A 69 -1.56 -17.46 -4.97
CA TYR A 69 -1.23 -16.06 -5.17
C TYR A 69 -2.29 -15.14 -4.58
N SER A 70 -1.85 -14.04 -3.96
CA SER A 70 -2.75 -13.01 -3.43
C SER A 70 -2.11 -11.64 -3.49
N SER A 71 -2.92 -10.61 -3.71
CA SER A 71 -2.47 -9.23 -3.61
C SER A 71 -3.24 -8.51 -2.51
N GLU A 72 -2.50 -7.82 -1.64
CA GLU A 72 -3.05 -7.09 -0.52
C GLU A 72 -2.70 -5.60 -0.63
N LEU A 73 -3.71 -4.72 -0.59
CA LEU A 73 -3.50 -3.29 -0.38
C LEU A 73 -3.44 -3.03 1.12
N ILE A 74 -2.27 -2.64 1.61
CA ILE A 74 -2.10 -2.13 2.97
C ILE A 74 -2.29 -0.62 2.92
N LEU A 75 -3.27 -0.12 3.65
CA LEU A 75 -3.57 1.31 3.76
C LEU A 75 -3.66 1.71 5.23
N LYS A 76 -2.86 2.69 5.64
CA LYS A 76 -2.84 3.21 7.01
C LYS A 76 -3.03 4.72 6.99
N LYS A 77 -4.04 5.17 7.74
CA LYS A 77 -4.42 6.57 7.88
C LYS A 77 -4.32 6.98 9.33
N ASN A 78 -3.79 8.18 9.56
CA ASN A 78 -3.68 8.79 10.90
C ASN A 78 -4.79 9.83 11.15
N ASP A 79 -5.61 10.11 10.14
CA ASP A 79 -6.73 11.03 10.16
C ASP A 79 -7.99 10.35 9.59
N ASP A 80 -9.11 11.07 9.61
CA ASP A 80 -10.39 10.68 9.02
C ASP A 80 -10.61 11.30 7.63
N LYS A 81 -9.54 11.77 6.98
CA LYS A 81 -9.64 12.43 5.67
C LYS A 81 -10.20 11.49 4.62
N LYS A 82 -11.09 11.99 3.77
CA LYS A 82 -11.72 11.17 2.73
C LYS A 82 -10.76 10.92 1.57
N ILE A 83 -10.50 9.65 1.31
CA ILE A 83 -9.78 9.24 0.10
C ILE A 83 -10.62 8.23 -0.68
N LYS A 84 -10.59 8.32 -2.01
CA LYS A 84 -11.27 7.39 -2.91
C LYS A 84 -10.28 6.35 -3.43
N LEU A 85 -10.67 5.09 -3.39
CA LEU A 85 -9.90 3.95 -3.87
C LEU A 85 -10.61 3.37 -5.10
N THR A 86 -9.91 3.28 -6.23
CA THR A 86 -10.46 2.77 -7.49
C THR A 86 -9.50 1.75 -8.14
N GLY A 87 -9.99 1.04 -9.17
CA GLY A 87 -9.22 0.03 -9.92
C GLY A 87 -9.54 -1.42 -9.57
N ILE A 88 -10.40 -1.65 -8.56
CA ILE A 88 -10.85 -2.97 -8.12
C ILE A 88 -12.37 -3.08 -8.27
N GLU A 89 -12.84 -4.23 -8.75
CA GLU A 89 -14.25 -4.49 -9.02
C GLU A 89 -15.03 -4.86 -7.75
N VAL A 90 -14.39 -5.59 -6.85
CA VAL A 90 -14.97 -5.98 -5.56
C VAL A 90 -13.97 -5.62 -4.46
N TRP A 91 -14.30 -4.61 -3.66
CA TRP A 91 -13.49 -4.27 -2.50
C TRP A 91 -13.92 -5.08 -1.29
N SER A 92 -12.97 -5.59 -0.53
CA SER A 92 -13.23 -6.20 0.78
C SER A 92 -12.03 -6.00 1.69
N GLU A 93 -12.30 -5.65 2.94
CA GLU A 93 -11.27 -5.66 3.98
C GLU A 93 -10.92 -7.12 4.30
N LYS A 94 -9.63 -7.41 4.45
CA LYS A 94 -9.15 -8.74 4.82
C LYS A 94 -9.81 -9.19 6.12
N ASN A 95 -10.37 -10.40 6.12
CA ASN A 95 -11.16 -10.99 7.21
C ASN A 95 -12.52 -10.32 7.46
N SER A 96 -12.91 -9.31 6.68
CA SER A 96 -14.28 -8.83 6.64
C SER A 96 -15.14 -9.80 5.83
N ARG A 97 -16.40 -9.91 6.23
CA ARG A 97 -17.43 -10.60 5.44
C ARG A 97 -18.23 -9.63 4.57
N ILE A 98 -17.84 -8.36 4.51
CA ILE A 98 -18.53 -7.32 3.74
C ILE A 98 -17.79 -7.11 2.42
N TYR A 99 -18.55 -7.14 1.32
CA TYR A 99 -18.05 -7.00 -0.03
C TYR A 99 -18.75 -5.83 -0.72
N TYR A 100 -17.97 -4.99 -1.39
CA TYR A 100 -18.43 -3.80 -2.09
C TYR A 100 -18.27 -4.03 -3.59
N TYR A 101 -19.36 -4.41 -4.26
CA TYR A 101 -19.39 -4.70 -5.70
C TYR A 101 -19.58 -3.39 -6.47
N VAL A 102 -18.47 -2.90 -7.05
CA VAL A 102 -18.42 -1.62 -7.77
C VAL A 102 -19.19 -1.70 -9.07
N LYS A 103 -19.02 -2.76 -9.86
CA LYS A 103 -19.70 -2.86 -11.16
C LYS A 103 -21.21 -3.01 -11.02
N GLU A 104 -21.63 -3.85 -10.08
CA GLU A 104 -23.05 -4.16 -9.84
C GLU A 104 -23.74 -3.17 -8.88
N GLN A 105 -22.97 -2.23 -8.30
CA GLN A 105 -23.47 -1.17 -7.43
C GLN A 105 -24.29 -1.69 -6.23
N TYR A 106 -23.73 -2.67 -5.50
CA TYR A 106 -24.31 -3.12 -4.24
C TYR A 106 -23.27 -3.60 -3.23
N ILE A 107 -23.70 -3.68 -1.96
CA ILE A 107 -22.91 -4.21 -0.86
C ILE A 107 -23.54 -5.53 -0.40
N SER A 108 -22.74 -6.54 -0.14
CA SER A 108 -23.19 -7.78 0.50
C SER A 108 -22.43 -8.05 1.78
N GLN A 109 -23.04 -8.84 2.66
CA GLN A 109 -22.41 -9.46 3.80
C GLN A 109 -22.59 -10.97 3.69
N SER A 110 -21.48 -11.70 3.69
CA SER A 110 -21.49 -13.15 3.81
C SER A 110 -21.83 -13.54 5.25
N ILE A 111 -22.84 -14.39 5.40
CA ILE A 111 -23.34 -14.89 6.67
C ILE A 111 -23.26 -16.41 6.63
N TYR A 112 -22.68 -17.00 7.67
CA TYR A 112 -22.62 -18.45 7.84
C TYR A 112 -23.61 -18.84 8.93
N GLU A 113 -24.70 -19.50 8.53
CA GLU A 113 -25.76 -19.96 9.41
C GLU A 113 -26.16 -21.38 9.02
N ASN A 114 -26.34 -22.27 10.00
CA ASN A 114 -26.80 -23.65 9.81
C ASN A 114 -26.01 -24.49 8.79
N GLY A 115 -24.71 -24.23 8.62
CA GLY A 115 -23.87 -24.98 7.68
C GLY A 115 -23.83 -24.39 6.27
N GLU A 116 -24.64 -23.37 5.99
CA GLU A 116 -24.72 -22.72 4.69
C GLU A 116 -24.17 -21.29 4.74
N THR A 117 -23.55 -20.87 3.64
CA THR A 117 -23.14 -19.47 3.46
C THR A 117 -24.18 -18.78 2.58
N THR A 118 -24.74 -17.69 3.09
CA THR A 118 -25.69 -16.85 2.36
C THR A 118 -25.16 -15.42 2.28
N ASP A 119 -25.50 -14.72 1.21
CA ASP A 119 -25.14 -13.31 1.03
C ASP A 119 -26.34 -12.42 1.30
N LYS A 120 -26.22 -11.57 2.31
CA LYS A 120 -27.22 -10.57 2.66
C LYS A 120 -26.86 -9.23 2.01
N LYS A 121 -27.75 -8.69 1.18
CA LYS A 121 -27.58 -7.34 0.63
C LYS A 121 -27.68 -6.29 1.74
N LEU A 122 -26.74 -5.35 1.74
CA LEU A 122 -26.67 -4.24 2.68
C LEU A 122 -26.95 -2.90 1.99
N SER A 123 -27.45 -1.94 2.77
CA SER A 123 -27.50 -0.54 2.36
C SER A 123 -26.11 0.10 2.39
N ASN A 124 -25.92 1.16 1.59
CA ASN A 124 -24.67 1.92 1.52
C ASN A 124 -24.51 2.92 2.68
N ASN A 125 -24.54 2.42 3.92
CA ASN A 125 -24.41 3.20 5.15
C ASN A 125 -23.35 2.61 6.10
N GLN A 126 -22.40 1.85 5.54
CA GLN A 126 -21.35 1.22 6.33
C GLN A 126 -20.44 2.28 6.94
N LYS A 127 -20.02 2.04 8.19
CA LYS A 127 -19.19 3.00 8.90
C LYS A 127 -17.81 3.09 8.23
N ASN A 128 -17.42 4.30 7.87
CA ASN A 128 -16.09 4.67 7.34
C ASN A 128 -15.72 4.15 5.94
N ILE A 129 -16.60 3.40 5.26
CA ILE A 129 -16.41 2.91 3.90
C ILE A 129 -17.74 3.04 3.16
N HIS A 130 -17.74 3.77 2.05
CA HIS A 130 -18.91 4.01 1.20
C HIS A 130 -18.65 3.50 -0.21
N LEU A 131 -19.63 2.86 -0.82
CA LEU A 131 -19.59 2.47 -2.23
C LEU A 131 -19.85 3.70 -3.10
N GLU A 132 -19.03 3.90 -4.13
CA GLU A 132 -19.19 4.94 -5.15
C GLU A 132 -19.26 4.29 -6.54
N GLU A 133 -19.52 5.10 -7.56
CA GLU A 133 -19.67 4.64 -8.96
C GLU A 133 -18.45 3.86 -9.47
N ASP A 134 -17.24 4.33 -9.15
CA ASP A 134 -15.97 3.81 -9.68
C ASP A 134 -15.07 3.15 -8.62
N GLY A 135 -15.56 2.98 -7.39
CA GLY A 135 -14.76 2.41 -6.30
C GLY A 135 -15.38 2.57 -4.92
N ILE A 136 -14.54 2.78 -3.91
CA ILE A 136 -14.99 3.05 -2.55
C ILE A 136 -14.36 4.32 -1.99
N VAL A 137 -15.10 5.04 -1.15
CA VAL A 137 -14.58 6.14 -0.33
C VAL A 137 -14.32 5.63 1.05
N VAL A 138 -13.14 5.94 1.59
CA VAL A 138 -12.74 5.55 2.93
C VAL A 138 -12.33 6.75 3.77
N ASN A 139 -12.79 6.77 5.02
CA ASN A 139 -12.53 7.84 5.98
C ASN A 139 -12.32 7.30 7.40
N TYR A 140 -11.73 6.12 7.52
CA TYR A 140 -11.32 5.54 8.80
C TYR A 140 -9.94 6.05 9.23
N THR A 141 -9.69 6.00 10.53
CA THR A 141 -8.37 6.12 11.14
C THR A 141 -7.92 4.74 11.58
N ASN A 142 -6.64 4.41 11.41
CA ASN A 142 -5.96 3.10 11.61
C ASN A 142 -5.46 2.46 10.31
N LYS A 143 -4.93 1.24 10.43
CA LYS A 143 -4.46 0.40 9.32
C LYS A 143 -5.55 -0.60 8.95
N LYS A 144 -5.90 -0.65 7.66
CA LYS A 144 -6.68 -1.73 7.06
C LYS A 144 -5.89 -2.41 5.96
N ILE A 145 -6.27 -3.64 5.68
CA ILE A 145 -5.74 -4.45 4.59
C ILE A 145 -6.93 -4.79 3.72
N PHE A 146 -6.85 -4.53 2.41
CA PHE A 146 -7.88 -4.92 1.46
C PHE A 146 -7.37 -6.08 0.62
N ASP A 147 -8.23 -7.07 0.38
CA ASP A 147 -7.99 -8.05 -0.65
C ASP A 147 -8.25 -7.39 -2.01
N VAL A 148 -7.23 -7.41 -2.86
CA VAL A 148 -7.25 -6.77 -4.18
C VAL A 148 -6.76 -7.76 -5.26
N THR A 149 -6.80 -9.05 -4.97
CA THR A 149 -6.23 -10.10 -5.81
C THR A 149 -6.83 -10.09 -7.23
N LYS A 150 -5.96 -10.05 -8.24
CA LYS A 150 -6.30 -10.21 -9.67
C LYS A 150 -5.25 -11.09 -10.35
N SER A 151 -5.62 -11.71 -11.48
CA SER A 151 -4.74 -12.61 -12.24
C SER A 151 -3.77 -11.90 -13.19
N LYS A 152 -4.01 -10.62 -13.51
CA LYS A 152 -3.19 -9.82 -14.43
C LYS A 152 -2.72 -8.56 -13.72
N PRO A 153 -1.56 -7.96 -14.09
CA PRO A 153 -1.12 -6.67 -13.55
C PRO A 153 -2.18 -5.57 -13.67
N TYR A 154 -2.30 -4.74 -12.63
CA TYR A 154 -3.31 -3.69 -12.53
C TYR A 154 -2.81 -2.54 -11.67
N ASN A 155 -3.50 -1.40 -11.76
CA ASN A 155 -3.24 -0.23 -10.93
C ASN A 155 -4.41 -0.01 -9.96
N ILE A 156 -4.07 0.35 -8.73
CA ILE A 156 -5.00 0.90 -7.75
C ILE A 156 -4.75 2.40 -7.70
N THR A 157 -5.80 3.20 -7.87
CA THR A 157 -5.69 4.65 -7.76
C THR A 157 -6.22 5.10 -6.40
N ILE A 158 -5.44 5.93 -5.71
CA ILE A 158 -5.83 6.57 -4.45
C ILE A 158 -5.93 8.07 -4.72
N THR A 159 -7.13 8.63 -4.57
CA THR A 159 -7.42 10.05 -4.81
C THR A 159 -7.83 10.73 -3.52
N ASN A 160 -7.23 11.90 -3.24
CA ASN A 160 -7.72 12.75 -2.16
C ASN A 160 -8.97 13.51 -2.62
N ILE A 161 -10.11 13.23 -1.97
CA ILE A 161 -11.39 13.89 -2.25
C ILE A 161 -11.84 14.80 -1.09
N ASP A 162 -10.96 15.01 -0.12
CA ASP A 162 -11.16 15.90 1.01
C ASP A 162 -10.80 17.35 0.65
N ASP A 163 -11.21 18.30 1.49
CA ASP A 163 -10.93 19.73 1.30
C ASP A 163 -9.51 20.14 1.72
N ARG A 164 -8.79 19.20 2.35
CA ARG A 164 -7.47 19.41 2.95
C ARG A 164 -6.48 18.32 2.55
N PRO A 165 -5.16 18.57 2.72
CA PRO A 165 -4.15 17.56 2.45
C PRO A 165 -4.39 16.28 3.25
N ALA A 166 -4.29 15.13 2.59
CA ALA A 166 -4.46 13.82 3.20
C ALA A 166 -3.09 13.12 3.32
N GLN A 167 -2.74 12.67 4.54
CA GLN A 167 -1.50 11.95 4.81
C GLN A 167 -1.79 10.48 5.13
N PHE A 168 -1.13 9.57 4.42
CA PHE A 168 -1.35 8.14 4.60
C PHE A 168 -0.13 7.31 4.19
N GLU A 169 -0.08 6.07 4.68
CA GLU A 169 0.84 5.05 4.20
C GLU A 169 0.07 4.07 3.32
N ALA A 170 0.56 3.79 2.12
CA ALA A 170 -0.05 2.81 1.22
C ALA A 170 1.01 1.97 0.51
N ARG A 171 0.72 0.68 0.32
CA ARG A 171 1.51 -0.22 -0.52
C ARG A 171 0.69 -1.44 -0.93
N VAL A 172 1.00 -1.97 -2.11
CA VAL A 172 0.51 -3.28 -2.53
C VAL A 172 1.57 -4.32 -2.22
N VAL A 173 1.15 -5.46 -1.68
CA VAL A 173 2.01 -6.61 -1.41
C VAL A 173 1.45 -7.79 -2.19
N ASP A 174 2.24 -8.28 -3.14
CA ASP A 174 1.98 -9.51 -3.88
C ASP A 174 2.63 -10.68 -3.12
N ARG A 175 1.86 -11.76 -2.89
CA ARG A 175 2.29 -12.97 -2.18
C ARG A 175 2.08 -14.21 -3.03
#